data_AF-A0A6J1P6E3-F1
#
_entry.id   AF-A0A6J1P6E3-F1
#
_cell.length_a   1.000
_cell.length_b   1.000
_cell.length_c   1.000
_cell.angle_alpha   90.00
_cell.angle_beta   90.00
_cell.angle_gamma   90.00
#
_symmetry.space_group_name_H-M   'P 1'
#
loop_
_entity.id
_entity.type
_entity.pdbx_description
1 polymer ?
#
loop_
_entity_poly.entity_id
_entity_poly.type
_entity_poly.pdbx_seq_one_letter_code
_entity_poly.pdbx_strand_id
1 'polypeptide(L)'
;MFYSNVLALQSVNITDGSLTVLFDDGTSIVFEDVWLRDQCRCSACYNSTTFQRVQHLLDIPDVTITSVEYDKSQILIVWSDNHESIYKAEFLSEFEYSVWTNKRRRRPLLWRGKEVASKVAKVHVDKFLNSVEGAEIVFTSLIDYGAALIEGVEVSLEATEKVCKALGGVQHTMFGGMWEVTNVMLHADTAYTNVPLAVHNDNTYFNEAAG
;
A
#
# COMPACT_ATOMS: atom_id res chain seq x y z
N MET A 1 3.34 7.60 -8.34
CA MET A 1 2.74 8.88 -7.90
C MET A 1 1.48 9.12 -8.71
N PHE A 2 0.31 9.03 -8.10
CA PHE A 2 -0.89 9.62 -8.69
C PHE A 2 -0.82 11.11 -8.36
N TYR A 3 -0.59 11.94 -9.38
CA TYR A 3 -0.83 13.36 -9.24
C TYR A 3 -2.35 13.52 -9.09
N SER A 4 -2.87 13.54 -7.87
CA SER A 4 -4.20 14.10 -7.64
C SER A 4 -4.07 15.59 -7.94
N ASN A 5 -4.85 16.09 -8.90
CA ASN A 5 -5.07 17.52 -8.95
C ASN A 5 -5.69 17.90 -7.62
N VAL A 6 -5.02 18.77 -6.86
CA VAL A 6 -5.57 19.28 -5.61
C VAL A 6 -6.81 20.08 -5.97
N LEU A 7 -7.99 19.51 -5.69
CA LEU A 7 -9.27 20.14 -5.96
C LEU A 7 -9.50 21.27 -4.96
N ALA A 8 -9.98 22.42 -5.45
CA ALA A 8 -10.34 23.53 -4.59
C ALA A 8 -11.81 23.45 -4.19
N LEU A 9 -12.14 23.92 -2.98
CA LEU A 9 -13.51 24.00 -2.51
C LEU A 9 -14.26 25.12 -3.23
N GLN A 10 -15.40 24.79 -3.81
CA GLN A 10 -16.31 25.74 -4.45
C GLN A 10 -17.44 26.15 -3.51
N SER A 11 -18.08 25.19 -2.85
CA SER A 11 -19.11 25.47 -1.84
C SER A 11 -19.26 24.34 -0.84
N VAL A 12 -19.72 24.67 0.37
CA VAL A 12 -19.99 23.71 1.44
C VAL A 12 -21.39 23.99 1.98
N ASN A 13 -22.24 22.96 2.00
CA ASN A 13 -23.61 23.06 2.47
C ASN A 13 -23.87 22.03 3.57
N ILE A 14 -24.39 22.51 4.69
CA ILE A 14 -24.77 21.67 5.83
C ILE A 14 -26.21 21.18 5.60
N THR A 15 -26.42 19.90 5.80
CA THR A 15 -27.71 19.24 5.83
C THR A 15 -27.86 18.46 7.14
N ASP A 16 -29.07 18.02 7.48
CA ASP A 16 -29.28 17.25 8.70
C ASP A 16 -28.46 15.94 8.66
N GLY A 17 -27.50 15.81 9.59
CA GLY A 17 -26.58 14.67 9.72
C GLY A 17 -25.49 14.55 8.64
N SER A 18 -25.27 15.57 7.80
CA SER A 18 -24.25 15.51 6.76
C SER A 18 -23.75 16.86 6.26
N LEU A 19 -22.57 16.83 5.63
CA LEU A 19 -21.94 17.94 4.94
C LEU A 19 -21.78 17.63 3.45
N THR A 20 -22.36 18.45 2.58
CA THR A 20 -22.14 18.37 1.13
C THR A 20 -21.04 19.33 0.70
N VAL A 21 -19.99 18.80 0.08
CA VAL A 21 -18.83 19.55 -0.41
C VAL A 21 -18.80 19.51 -1.94
N LEU A 22 -18.86 20.68 -2.57
CA LEU A 22 -18.68 20.87 -4.01
C LEU A 22 -17.27 21.38 -4.29
N PHE A 23 -16.56 20.71 -5.18
CA PHE A 23 -15.24 21.07 -5.66
C PHE A 23 -15.31 21.86 -6.99
N ASP A 24 -14.22 22.53 -7.35
CA ASP A 24 -14.12 23.41 -8.52
C ASP A 24 -14.17 22.71 -9.89
N ASP A 25 -13.94 21.39 -9.92
CA ASP A 25 -14.14 20.53 -11.10
C ASP A 25 -15.60 20.07 -11.27
N GLY A 26 -16.49 20.45 -10.35
CA GLY A 26 -17.89 20.04 -10.31
C GLY A 26 -18.16 18.75 -9.53
N THR A 27 -17.13 18.11 -8.99
CA THR A 27 -17.27 16.93 -8.12
C THR A 27 -18.02 17.32 -6.84
N SER A 28 -19.02 16.53 -6.46
CA SER A 28 -19.81 16.76 -5.25
C SER A 28 -19.79 15.52 -4.38
N ILE A 29 -19.37 15.67 -3.13
CA ILE A 29 -19.24 14.58 -2.17
C ILE A 29 -20.06 14.92 -0.93
N VAL A 30 -20.83 13.93 -0.45
CA VAL A 30 -21.57 14.02 0.81
C VAL A 30 -20.81 13.24 1.88
N PHE A 31 -20.59 13.85 3.03
CA PHE A 31 -19.95 13.25 4.19
C PHE A 31 -20.92 13.23 5.37
N GLU A 32 -21.11 12.09 6.00
CA GLU A 32 -21.89 11.99 7.24
C GLU A 32 -21.13 12.59 8.42
N ASP A 33 -21.86 13.21 9.36
CA ASP A 33 -21.29 13.84 10.56
C ASP A 33 -20.41 12.87 11.35
N VAL A 34 -20.88 11.63 11.53
CA VAL A 34 -20.15 10.57 12.22
C VAL A 34 -18.84 10.20 11.52
N TRP A 35 -18.82 10.19 10.18
CA TRP A 35 -17.62 9.89 9.41
C TRP A 35 -16.61 11.02 9.55
N LEU A 36 -17.05 12.27 9.42
CA LEU A 36 -16.19 13.43 9.63
C LEU A 36 -15.60 13.38 11.04
N ARG A 37 -16.42 13.17 12.07
CA ARG A 37 -15.98 13.09 13.46
C ARG A 37 -14.93 12.00 13.69
N ASP A 38 -15.14 10.80 13.13
CA ASP A 38 -14.17 9.68 13.16
C ASP A 38 -12.85 10.01 12.46
N GLN A 39 -12.90 10.81 11.39
CA GLN A 39 -11.74 11.18 10.59
C GLN A 39 -11.07 12.49 11.03
N CYS A 40 -11.43 13.03 12.20
CA CYS A 40 -10.76 14.21 12.76
C CYS A 40 -9.25 13.98 12.91
N ARG A 41 -8.44 14.95 12.45
CA ARG A 41 -6.96 14.89 12.47
C ARG A 41 -6.32 15.76 13.56
N CYS A 42 -7.09 16.27 14.51
CA CYS A 42 -6.53 16.99 15.65
C CYS A 42 -5.72 16.03 16.55
N SER A 43 -4.84 16.59 17.39
CA SER A 43 -3.96 15.80 18.27
C SER A 43 -4.70 14.93 19.30
N ALA A 44 -5.96 15.24 19.61
CA ALA A 44 -6.79 14.44 20.51
C ALA A 44 -7.40 13.20 19.82
N CYS A 45 -7.61 13.27 18.50
CA CYS A 45 -8.27 12.21 17.72
C CYS A 45 -7.28 11.37 16.89
N TYR A 46 -6.12 11.93 16.54
CA TYR A 46 -5.16 11.29 15.65
C TYR A 46 -3.71 11.56 16.06
N ASN A 47 -2.92 10.48 16.12
CA ASN A 47 -1.47 10.57 16.30
C ASN A 47 -0.80 10.73 14.93
N SER A 48 -0.36 11.96 14.64
CA SER A 48 0.31 12.29 13.37
C SER A 48 1.71 11.70 13.21
N THR A 49 2.31 11.18 14.28
CA THR A 49 3.64 10.53 14.22
C THR A 49 3.51 9.06 13.84
N THR A 50 2.51 8.35 14.38
CA THR A 50 2.29 6.91 14.09
C THR A 50 1.25 6.67 12.99
N PHE A 51 0.59 7.73 12.53
CA PHE A 51 -0.52 7.70 11.58
C PHE A 51 -1.74 6.89 12.04
N GLN A 52 -2.02 6.90 13.36
CA GLN A 52 -3.08 6.09 13.98
C GLN A 52 -4.16 6.94 14.62
N ARG A 53 -5.41 6.47 14.58
CA ARG A 53 -6.50 7.03 15.39
C ARG A 53 -6.22 6.79 16.87
N VAL A 54 -6.56 7.77 17.70
CA VAL A 54 -6.44 7.71 19.16
C VAL A 54 -7.72 7.15 19.80
N GLN A 55 -8.88 7.51 19.25
CA GLN A 55 -10.18 7.10 19.79
C GLN A 55 -10.66 5.78 19.16
N HIS A 56 -11.40 5.00 19.96
CA HIS A 56 -12.11 3.83 19.48
C HIS A 56 -13.41 4.24 18.79
N LEU A 57 -13.85 3.48 17.79
CA LEU A 57 -15.07 3.77 17.02
C LEU A 57 -16.32 3.90 17.91
N LEU A 58 -16.41 3.08 18.96
CA LEU A 58 -17.55 3.09 19.90
C LEU A 58 -17.54 4.27 20.88
N ASP A 59 -16.42 4.99 20.98
CA ASP A 59 -16.26 6.15 21.87
C ASP A 59 -16.52 7.47 21.15
N ILE A 60 -16.86 7.41 19.86
CA ILE A 60 -17.21 8.60 19.07
C ILE A 60 -18.56 9.12 19.56
N PRO A 61 -18.63 10.37 20.04
CA PRO A 61 -19.87 10.91 20.56
C PRO A 61 -20.87 11.16 19.43
N ASP A 62 -22.15 11.07 19.77
CA ASP A 62 -23.24 11.48 18.88
C ASP A 62 -23.32 13.02 18.86
N VAL A 63 -22.61 13.61 17.90
CA VAL A 63 -22.46 15.07 17.75
C VAL A 63 -22.87 15.51 16.35
N THR A 64 -23.42 16.72 16.27
CA THR A 64 -23.83 17.35 15.03
C THR A 64 -22.97 18.56 14.73
N ILE A 65 -22.89 18.93 13.46
CA ILE A 65 -22.25 20.16 13.02
C ILE A 65 -23.05 21.37 13.53
N THR A 66 -22.37 22.32 14.21
CA THR A 66 -22.99 23.57 14.68
C THR A 66 -22.63 24.76 13.81
N SER A 67 -21.38 24.83 13.33
CA SER A 67 -20.95 25.81 12.35
C SER A 67 -19.87 25.26 11.43
N VAL A 68 -19.78 25.87 10.25
CA VAL A 68 -18.76 25.56 9.24
C VAL A 68 -18.21 26.85 8.68
N GLU A 69 -16.89 26.95 8.67
CA GLU A 69 -16.14 27.98 7.96
C GLU A 69 -15.24 27.29 6.93
N TYR A 70 -15.05 27.87 5.75
CA TYR A 70 -14.18 27.29 4.74
C TYR A 70 -13.54 28.34 3.85
N ASP A 71 -12.38 27.99 3.32
CA ASP A 71 -11.73 28.69 2.20
C ASP A 71 -11.58 27.74 1.01
N LYS A 72 -10.74 28.08 0.02
CA LYS A 72 -10.53 27.21 -1.15
C LYS A 72 -9.80 25.90 -0.84
N SER A 73 -9.11 25.82 0.28
CA SER A 73 -8.16 24.76 0.62
C SER A 73 -8.57 23.91 1.81
N GLN A 74 -9.46 24.39 2.68
CA GLN A 74 -9.85 23.66 3.89
C GLN A 74 -11.23 24.08 4.44
N ILE A 75 -11.79 23.20 5.27
CA ILE A 75 -13.03 23.37 6.03
C ILE A 75 -12.70 23.27 7.52
N LEU A 76 -13.16 24.23 8.32
CA LEU A 76 -13.23 24.19 9.77
C LEU A 76 -14.67 23.87 10.17
N ILE A 77 -14.85 22.82 10.98
CA ILE A 77 -16.12 22.39 11.54
C ILE A 77 -16.08 22.57 13.06
N VAL A 78 -17.12 23.19 13.62
CA VAL A 78 -17.37 23.23 15.06
C VAL A 78 -18.52 22.29 15.39
N TRP A 79 -18.29 21.39 16.34
CA TRP A 79 -19.24 20.35 16.76
C TRP A 79 -20.08 20.78 17.97
N SER A 80 -21.19 20.09 18.24
CA SER A 80 -22.08 20.37 19.38
C SER A 80 -21.43 20.18 20.76
N ASP A 81 -20.32 19.44 20.83
CA ASP A 81 -19.47 19.28 22.03
C ASP A 81 -18.37 20.37 22.15
N ASN A 82 -18.40 21.39 21.27
CA ASN A 82 -17.37 22.42 21.08
C ASN A 82 -16.02 21.90 20.57
N HIS A 83 -15.95 20.64 20.12
CA HIS A 83 -14.77 20.17 19.42
C HIS A 83 -14.62 20.90 18.07
N GLU A 84 -13.38 21.04 17.61
CA GLU A 84 -13.09 21.64 16.31
C GLU A 84 -12.34 20.64 15.43
N SER A 85 -12.68 20.60 14.14
CA SER A 85 -12.03 19.71 13.18
C SER A 85 -11.73 20.45 11.89
N ILE A 86 -10.50 20.30 11.40
CA ILE A 86 -10.05 20.91 10.15
C ILE A 86 -9.81 19.80 9.12
N TYR A 87 -10.42 19.95 7.95
CA TYR A 87 -10.27 19.03 6.83
C TYR A 87 -9.73 19.78 5.61
N LYS A 88 -8.65 19.28 5.04
CA LYS A 88 -8.11 19.81 3.79
C LYS A 88 -8.98 19.35 2.61
N ALA A 89 -9.13 20.21 1.61
CA ALA A 89 -9.79 19.89 0.35
C ALA A 89 -9.14 18.67 -0.33
N GLU A 90 -7.80 18.62 -0.32
CA GLU A 90 -7.02 17.47 -0.80
C GLU A 90 -7.47 16.16 -0.13
N PHE A 91 -7.56 16.14 1.21
CA PHE A 91 -8.00 14.96 1.96
C PHE A 91 -9.44 14.56 1.61
N LEU A 92 -10.37 15.52 1.58
CA LEU A 92 -11.78 15.23 1.29
C LEU A 92 -11.97 14.72 -0.15
N SER A 93 -11.22 15.27 -1.11
CA SER A 93 -11.30 14.88 -2.52
C SER A 93 -10.93 13.41 -2.78
N GLU A 94 -10.16 12.78 -1.88
CA GLU A 94 -9.80 11.35 -2.00
C GLU A 94 -11.00 10.41 -1.80
N PHE A 95 -12.11 10.89 -1.22
CA PHE A 95 -13.27 10.09 -0.85
C PHE A 95 -14.43 10.17 -1.85
N GLU A 96 -14.16 10.55 -3.10
CA GLU A 96 -15.14 10.42 -4.18
C GLU A 96 -15.34 8.93 -4.50
N TYR A 97 -16.24 8.27 -3.78
CA TYR A 97 -16.43 6.82 -3.87
C TYR A 97 -16.91 6.36 -5.27
N SER A 98 -17.57 7.23 -6.04
CA SER A 98 -18.01 6.93 -7.41
C SER A 98 -16.84 6.64 -8.37
N VAL A 99 -15.68 7.28 -8.15
CA VAL A 99 -14.46 7.07 -8.96
C VAL A 99 -13.55 5.98 -8.40
N TRP A 100 -13.89 5.43 -7.23
CA TRP A 100 -13.20 4.27 -6.66
C TRP A 100 -13.47 3.02 -7.48
N THR A 101 -12.82 2.95 -8.64
CA THR A 101 -12.72 1.75 -9.44
C THR A 101 -11.81 0.76 -8.72
N ASN A 102 -12.05 -0.55 -8.90
CA ASN A 102 -11.20 -1.66 -8.42
C ASN A 102 -9.72 -1.62 -8.92
N LYS A 103 -9.27 -0.51 -9.52
CA LYS A 103 -7.92 -0.24 -10.02
C LYS A 103 -6.83 -0.21 -8.95
N ARG A 104 -7.18 -0.18 -7.64
CA ARG A 104 -6.18 -0.24 -6.56
C ARG A 104 -5.34 -1.52 -6.60
N ARG A 105 -5.87 -2.61 -7.19
CA ARG A 105 -5.05 -3.76 -7.56
C ARG A 105 -4.44 -3.49 -8.93
N ARG A 106 -3.14 -3.17 -8.96
CA ARG A 106 -2.37 -3.26 -10.22
C ARG A 106 -2.60 -4.65 -10.78
N ARG A 107 -3.09 -4.73 -12.01
CA ARG A 107 -3.31 -6.00 -12.69
C ARG A 107 -1.97 -6.47 -13.25
N PRO A 108 -1.55 -7.71 -12.96
CA PRO A 108 -0.36 -8.26 -13.59
C PRO A 108 -0.51 -8.24 -15.12
N LEU A 109 0.59 -7.93 -15.80
CA LEU A 109 0.76 -8.04 -17.23
C LEU A 109 1.08 -9.49 -17.58
N LEU A 110 0.13 -10.15 -18.25
CA LEU A 110 0.28 -11.53 -18.65
C LEU A 110 1.39 -11.71 -19.69
N TRP A 111 2.13 -12.80 -19.56
CA TRP A 111 3.21 -13.17 -20.47
C TRP A 111 3.24 -14.68 -20.69
N ARG A 112 3.90 -15.11 -21.76
CA ARG A 112 4.12 -16.54 -22.08
C ARG A 112 5.35 -16.75 -22.93
N GLY A 113 5.98 -17.91 -22.76
CA GLY A 113 7.11 -18.32 -23.58
C GLY A 113 8.31 -17.37 -23.50
N LYS A 114 9.07 -17.29 -24.59
CA LYS A 114 10.35 -16.56 -24.65
C LYS A 114 10.26 -15.04 -24.45
N GLU A 115 9.06 -14.45 -24.57
CA GLU A 115 8.86 -13.00 -24.44
C GLU A 115 9.15 -12.48 -23.03
N VAL A 116 9.11 -13.36 -22.02
CA VAL A 116 9.38 -12.98 -20.62
C VAL A 116 10.77 -12.39 -20.44
N ALA A 117 11.77 -12.90 -21.18
CA ALA A 117 13.16 -12.51 -21.04
C ALA A 117 13.43 -11.04 -21.38
N SER A 118 12.58 -10.43 -22.21
CA SER A 118 12.62 -9.00 -22.54
C SER A 118 11.66 -8.13 -21.72
N LYS A 119 10.75 -8.75 -20.95
CA LYS A 119 9.74 -8.04 -20.14
C LYS A 119 10.20 -7.86 -18.70
N VAL A 120 10.77 -8.92 -18.13
CA VAL A 120 11.26 -8.93 -16.76
C VAL A 120 12.51 -8.06 -16.62
N ALA A 121 12.56 -7.25 -15.57
CA ALA A 121 13.70 -6.39 -15.29
C ALA A 121 14.98 -7.19 -15.06
N LYS A 122 16.09 -6.62 -15.51
CA LYS A 122 17.45 -7.05 -15.18
C LYS A 122 18.20 -5.87 -14.59
N VAL A 123 18.61 -5.98 -13.33
CA VAL A 123 19.22 -4.88 -12.58
C VAL A 123 20.45 -5.38 -11.86
N HIS A 124 21.57 -4.66 -11.97
CA HIS A 124 22.78 -4.99 -11.20
C HIS A 124 22.53 -4.80 -9.70
N VAL A 125 23.08 -5.69 -8.86
CA VAL A 125 22.88 -5.69 -7.40
C VAL A 125 23.20 -4.34 -6.76
N ASP A 126 24.26 -3.66 -7.21
CA ASP A 126 24.61 -2.33 -6.68
C ASP A 126 23.54 -1.28 -6.97
N LYS A 127 22.91 -1.33 -8.15
CA LYS A 127 21.83 -0.41 -8.49
C LYS A 127 20.59 -0.73 -7.66
N PHE A 128 20.26 -2.01 -7.49
CA PHE A 128 19.13 -2.43 -6.68
C PHE A 128 19.29 -2.02 -5.20
N LEU A 129 20.45 -2.30 -4.60
CA LEU A 129 20.68 -2.08 -3.17
C LEU A 129 20.91 -0.60 -2.81
N ASN A 130 21.50 0.19 -3.72
CA ASN A 130 21.97 1.53 -3.39
C ASN A 130 21.19 2.66 -4.11
N SER A 131 20.08 2.36 -4.79
CA SER A 131 19.26 3.40 -5.44
C SER A 131 17.76 3.12 -5.39
N VAL A 132 16.99 4.19 -5.14
CA VAL A 132 15.51 4.14 -5.19
C VAL A 132 15.02 3.76 -6.58
N GLU A 133 15.64 4.30 -7.64
CA GLU A 133 15.30 3.98 -9.03
C GLU A 133 15.52 2.48 -9.33
N GLY A 134 16.63 1.90 -8.87
CA GLY A 134 16.91 0.48 -9.03
C GLY A 134 15.90 -0.41 -8.32
N ALA A 135 15.56 -0.06 -7.07
CA ALA A 135 14.51 -0.73 -6.32
C ALA A 135 13.14 -0.62 -7.03
N GLU A 136 12.77 0.58 -7.49
CA GLU A 136 11.50 0.82 -8.20
C GLU A 136 11.38 -0.04 -9.47
N ILE A 137 12.46 -0.19 -10.25
CA ILE A 137 12.49 -1.07 -11.44
C ILE A 137 12.22 -2.52 -11.05
N VAL A 138 12.89 -3.03 -9.99
CA VAL A 138 12.71 -4.42 -9.52
C VAL A 138 11.29 -4.64 -9.02
N PHE A 139 10.79 -3.80 -8.11
CA PHE A 139 9.44 -3.96 -7.56
C PHE A 139 8.34 -3.78 -8.62
N THR A 140 8.53 -2.87 -9.57
CA THR A 140 7.60 -2.72 -10.69
C THR A 140 7.55 -4.00 -11.53
N SER A 141 8.71 -4.61 -11.82
CA SER A 141 8.76 -5.89 -12.54
C SER A 141 8.11 -7.04 -11.77
N LEU A 142 8.28 -7.09 -10.45
CA LEU A 142 7.62 -8.09 -9.60
C LEU A 142 6.10 -7.91 -9.61
N ILE A 143 5.60 -6.67 -9.50
CA ILE A 143 4.15 -6.40 -9.52
C ILE A 143 3.54 -6.64 -10.89
N ASP A 144 4.22 -6.24 -11.96
CA ASP A 144 3.69 -6.32 -13.31
C ASP A 144 3.86 -7.74 -13.90
N TYR A 145 4.99 -8.43 -13.67
CA TYR A 145 5.29 -9.71 -14.32
C TYR A 145 5.48 -10.88 -13.36
N GLY A 146 5.51 -10.65 -12.05
CA GLY A 146 5.77 -11.70 -11.05
C GLY A 146 7.23 -12.19 -11.00
N ALA A 147 8.16 -11.49 -11.65
CA ALA A 147 9.58 -11.87 -11.69
C ALA A 147 10.49 -10.66 -11.92
N ALA A 148 11.74 -10.76 -11.46
CA ALA A 148 12.86 -9.83 -11.69
C ALA A 148 14.18 -10.63 -11.65
N LEU A 149 15.21 -10.16 -12.36
CA LEU A 149 16.56 -10.72 -12.29
C LEU A 149 17.52 -9.68 -11.71
N ILE A 150 18.21 -10.05 -10.63
CA ILE A 150 19.25 -9.23 -10.01
C ILE A 150 20.61 -9.84 -10.37
N GLU A 151 21.41 -9.10 -11.13
CA GLU A 151 22.69 -9.57 -11.67
C GLU A 151 23.86 -9.08 -10.80
N GLY A 152 24.99 -9.80 -10.84
CA GLY A 152 26.21 -9.40 -10.12
C GLY A 152 26.18 -9.68 -8.60
N VAL A 153 25.22 -10.47 -8.11
CA VAL A 153 25.25 -10.97 -6.73
C VAL A 153 26.43 -11.93 -6.56
N GLU A 154 27.22 -11.74 -5.50
CA GLU A 154 28.32 -12.66 -5.18
C GLU A 154 27.80 -14.07 -4.91
N VAL A 155 28.61 -15.08 -5.21
CA VAL A 155 28.24 -16.50 -5.06
C VAL A 155 28.41 -16.93 -3.60
N SER A 156 27.57 -16.38 -2.72
CA SER A 156 27.52 -16.71 -1.29
C SER A 156 26.10 -16.62 -0.74
N LEU A 157 25.86 -17.34 0.36
CA LEU A 157 24.58 -17.31 1.07
C LEU A 157 24.31 -15.92 1.63
N GLU A 158 25.35 -15.27 2.17
CA GLU A 158 25.28 -13.95 2.78
C GLU A 158 24.92 -12.85 1.76
N ALA A 159 25.48 -12.93 0.54
CA ALA A 159 25.16 -11.99 -0.52
C ALA A 159 23.70 -12.14 -1.00
N THR A 160 23.22 -13.38 -1.11
CA THR A 160 21.83 -13.67 -1.43
C THR A 160 20.89 -13.17 -0.33
N GLU A 161 21.23 -13.42 0.95
CA GLU A 161 20.46 -12.95 2.10
C GLU A 161 20.36 -11.42 2.13
N LYS A 162 21.44 -10.71 1.79
CA LYS A 162 21.43 -9.23 1.69
C LYS A 162 20.40 -8.73 0.67
N VAL A 163 20.27 -9.42 -0.47
CA VAL A 163 19.28 -9.11 -1.50
C VAL A 163 17.86 -9.41 -0.99
N CYS A 164 17.62 -10.58 -0.37
CA CYS A 164 16.32 -10.95 0.19
C CYS A 164 15.85 -9.95 1.27
N LYS A 165 16.76 -9.52 2.15
CA LYS A 165 16.47 -8.50 3.17
C LYS A 165 16.06 -7.16 2.57
N ALA A 166 16.62 -6.79 1.42
CA ALA A 166 16.24 -5.57 0.71
C ALA A 166 14.90 -5.69 -0.06
N LEU A 167 14.51 -6.90 -0.47
CA LEU A 167 13.24 -7.17 -1.16
C LEU A 167 12.02 -7.14 -0.22
N GLY A 168 12.14 -7.78 0.95
CA GLY A 168 11.00 -7.90 1.86
C GLY A 168 11.33 -8.58 3.19
N GLY A 169 12.59 -8.96 3.40
CA GLY A 169 13.00 -9.77 4.54
C GLY A 169 13.10 -11.24 4.18
N VAL A 170 13.47 -12.04 5.18
CA VAL A 170 13.61 -13.49 5.07
C VAL A 170 12.55 -14.15 5.93
N GLN A 171 11.63 -14.88 5.30
CA GLN A 171 10.62 -15.66 6.01
C GLN A 171 11.24 -16.96 6.53
N HIS A 172 11.32 -17.10 7.85
CA HIS A 172 11.79 -18.33 8.45
C HIS A 172 10.73 -19.43 8.36
N THR A 173 11.14 -20.60 7.88
CA THR A 173 10.30 -21.80 7.76
C THR A 173 10.88 -22.96 8.57
N MET A 174 10.29 -24.15 8.46
CA MET A 174 10.89 -25.37 9.02
C MET A 174 12.25 -25.74 8.38
N PHE A 175 12.61 -25.14 7.24
CA PHE A 175 13.90 -25.30 6.59
C PHE A 175 14.94 -24.24 7.03
N GLY A 176 14.58 -23.34 7.95
CA GLY A 176 15.41 -22.22 8.38
C GLY A 176 15.06 -20.90 7.68
N GLY A 177 15.96 -19.92 7.79
CA GLY A 177 15.82 -18.61 7.12
C GLY A 177 16.37 -18.64 5.70
N MET A 178 17.62 -19.07 5.54
CA MET A 178 18.26 -19.26 4.23
C MET A 178 18.71 -20.71 4.09
N TRP A 179 18.69 -21.24 2.88
CA TRP A 179 19.14 -22.61 2.58
C TRP A 179 19.85 -22.68 1.24
N GLU A 180 20.73 -23.66 1.09
CA GLU A 180 21.42 -23.96 -0.16
C GLU A 180 20.79 -25.22 -0.78
N VAL A 181 20.38 -25.14 -2.05
CA VAL A 181 19.90 -26.31 -2.78
C VAL A 181 21.10 -27.11 -3.27
N THR A 182 21.28 -28.31 -2.73
CA THR A 182 22.37 -29.23 -3.07
C THR A 182 21.81 -30.62 -3.36
N ASN A 183 22.60 -31.54 -3.90
CA ASN A 183 22.16 -32.92 -4.16
C ASN A 183 22.36 -33.88 -2.97
N VAL A 184 22.65 -33.33 -1.79
CA VAL A 184 22.73 -34.07 -0.54
C VAL A 184 21.35 -33.99 0.10
N MET A 185 20.69 -35.12 0.38
CA MET A 185 19.34 -35.22 0.97
C MET A 185 19.26 -34.62 2.40
N LEU A 186 19.53 -33.34 2.51
CA LEU A 186 19.22 -32.49 3.62
C LEU A 186 17.70 -32.22 3.55
N HIS A 187 17.03 -32.22 4.70
CA HIS A 187 15.60 -31.88 4.84
C HIS A 187 14.57 -32.84 4.21
N ALA A 188 14.98 -34.00 3.67
CA ALA A 188 14.09 -35.01 3.09
C ALA A 188 13.12 -34.44 2.01
N ASP A 189 13.58 -33.44 1.27
CA ASP A 189 12.82 -32.78 0.20
C ASP A 189 13.39 -33.14 -1.19
N THR A 190 12.52 -33.26 -2.18
CA THR A 190 12.90 -33.63 -3.56
C THR A 190 13.82 -32.58 -4.20
N ALA A 191 13.74 -31.32 -3.76
CA ALA A 191 14.66 -30.26 -4.15
C ALA A 191 16.13 -30.61 -3.88
N TYR A 192 16.40 -31.50 -2.93
CA TYR A 192 17.74 -31.95 -2.56
C TYR A 192 18.20 -33.22 -3.29
N THR A 193 17.65 -33.48 -4.48
CA THR A 193 17.96 -34.63 -5.32
C THR A 193 18.35 -34.20 -6.73
N ASN A 194 18.82 -35.11 -7.57
CA ASN A 194 19.06 -34.87 -9.00
C ASN A 194 17.84 -35.16 -9.89
N VAL A 195 16.66 -35.34 -9.29
CA VAL A 195 15.42 -35.61 -10.05
C VAL A 195 14.88 -34.28 -10.60
N PRO A 196 14.44 -34.22 -11.87
CA PRO A 196 13.83 -33.02 -12.42
C PRO A 196 12.59 -32.58 -11.63
N LEU A 197 12.54 -31.30 -11.27
CA LEU A 197 11.35 -30.69 -10.67
C LEU A 197 10.41 -30.18 -11.77
N ALA A 198 9.15 -30.62 -11.72
CA ALA A 198 8.09 -30.04 -12.55
C ALA A 198 7.77 -28.61 -12.09
N VAL A 199 7.02 -27.84 -12.88
CA VAL A 199 6.54 -26.51 -12.45
C VAL A 199 5.69 -26.66 -11.19
N HIS A 200 6.05 -25.94 -10.14
CA HIS A 200 5.39 -25.96 -8.84
C HIS A 200 5.51 -24.60 -8.15
N ASN A 201 4.78 -24.44 -7.05
CA ASN A 201 4.98 -23.37 -6.09
C ASN A 201 5.52 -23.98 -4.79
N ASP A 202 6.45 -23.29 -4.14
CA ASP A 202 7.05 -23.75 -2.90
C ASP A 202 6.07 -23.65 -1.73
N ASN A 203 6.26 -24.51 -0.73
CA ASN A 203 5.60 -24.45 0.58
C ASN A 203 4.06 -24.46 0.56
N THR A 204 3.42 -25.03 -0.45
CA THR A 204 1.95 -25.12 -0.57
C THR A 204 1.25 -25.93 0.54
N TYR A 205 2.02 -26.63 1.38
CA TYR A 205 1.54 -27.31 2.58
C TYR A 205 1.46 -26.40 3.82
N PHE A 206 1.91 -25.14 3.74
CA PHE A 206 1.63 -24.12 4.75
C PHE A 206 0.33 -23.39 4.46
N ASN A 207 -0.34 -22.92 5.51
CA ASN A 207 -1.51 -22.04 5.37
C ASN A 207 -1.13 -20.70 4.71
N GLU A 208 0.09 -20.23 4.97
CA GLU A 208 0.68 -19.03 4.40
C GLU A 208 2.03 -19.41 3.76
N ALA A 209 1.98 -19.82 2.50
CA ALA A 209 3.18 -20.13 1.72
C ALA A 209 4.04 -18.87 1.50
N ALA A 210 5.34 -19.05 1.26
CA ALA A 210 6.23 -17.94 0.96
C ALA A 210 5.82 -17.22 -0.34
N GLY A 211 5.93 -15.89 -0.37
CA GLY A 211 5.47 -15.04 -1.48
C GLY A 211 6.18 -13.71 -1.57
#